data_AF-A0ABD1DKR6-F1
#
_entry.id   AF-A0ABD1DKR6-F1
#
_cell.length_a   1.000
_cell.length_b   1.000
_cell.length_c   1.000
_cell.angle_alpha   90.00
_cell.angle_beta   90.00
_cell.angle_gamma   90.00
#
_symmetry.space_group_name_H-M   'P 1'
#
loop_
_entity.id
_entity.type
_entity.pdbx_description
1 polymer ?
#
loop_
_entity_poly.entity_id
_entity_poly.type
_entity_poly.pdbx_seq_one_letter_code
_entity_poly.pdbx_strand_id
1 'polypeptide(L)'
;MTRRWPAGGIATVFGHLPGGTSQVEGRASPLATVTSRSNAPATMGNWVSRYVTNPDGTPVPLTQPSFDPNFGFAHARKERVMIATEEEMEAAKVPLADRDYCAHKLIAYRACRADVWPWAYKCAHEKHDYLNCEYEE
;
A
#
# COMPACT_ATOMS: atom_id res chain seq x y z
N MET A 1 31.20 -35.70 34.61
CA MET A 1 32.44 -36.44 34.24
C MET A 1 32.14 -37.09 32.89
N THR A 2 32.73 -36.84 31.73
CA THR A 2 33.88 -36.04 31.24
C THR A 2 33.67 -35.87 29.73
N ARG A 3 34.07 -34.72 29.18
CA ARG A 3 33.98 -34.33 27.77
C ARG A 3 34.84 -35.24 26.87
N ARG A 4 34.46 -35.41 25.60
CA ARG A 4 35.41 -35.79 24.53
C ARG A 4 35.01 -35.18 23.19
N TRP A 5 35.49 -33.96 22.95
CA TRP A 5 35.64 -33.37 21.62
C TRP A 5 37.00 -33.83 21.04
N PRO A 6 37.10 -34.16 19.74
CA PRO A 6 38.40 -34.36 19.11
C PRO A 6 39.07 -33.03 18.77
N ALA A 7 40.39 -33.06 18.91
CA ALA A 7 41.34 -31.97 18.84
C ALA A 7 41.92 -31.76 17.42
N GLY A 8 42.49 -30.58 17.20
CA GLY A 8 43.36 -30.20 16.07
C GLY A 8 42.74 -29.08 15.25
N GLY A 9 43.15 -27.81 15.29
CA GLY A 9 44.38 -27.19 15.74
C GLY A 9 45.29 -26.90 14.54
N ILE A 10 45.28 -25.67 14.03
CA ILE A 10 46.44 -24.88 13.58
C ILE A 10 46.05 -23.41 13.76
N ALA A 11 46.86 -22.70 14.56
CA ALA A 11 46.80 -21.27 14.75
C ALA A 11 47.49 -20.56 13.57
N THR A 12 46.88 -19.47 13.09
CA THR A 12 47.63 -18.37 12.46
C THR A 12 47.09 -17.07 13.05
N VAL A 13 47.89 -16.51 13.95
CA VAL A 13 47.83 -15.12 14.39
C VAL A 13 48.60 -14.31 13.35
N PHE A 14 48.02 -13.28 12.74
CA PHE A 14 48.75 -12.07 12.34
C PHE A 14 47.78 -10.99 11.83
N GLY A 15 47.88 -9.77 12.40
CA GLY A 15 47.46 -8.56 11.70
C GLY A 15 46.24 -7.83 12.26
N HIS A 16 46.43 -7.16 13.39
CA HIS A 16 45.61 -6.03 13.83
C HIS A 16 46.10 -4.77 13.08
N LEU A 17 45.23 -4.03 12.39
CA LEU A 17 45.36 -2.59 12.15
C LEU A 17 43.99 -1.99 11.74
N PRO A 18 43.79 -0.68 12.01
CA PRO A 18 42.56 -0.14 12.58
C PRO A 18 41.71 0.65 11.59
N GLY A 19 40.49 0.98 12.03
CA GLY A 19 39.84 2.24 11.69
C GLY A 19 39.22 2.30 10.31
N GLY A 20 37.92 2.00 10.24
CA GLY A 20 37.10 2.21 9.06
C GLY A 20 35.63 2.23 9.43
N THR A 21 35.21 3.27 10.15
CA THR A 21 33.79 3.63 10.25
C THR A 21 33.28 3.87 8.84
N SER A 22 32.53 2.91 8.28
CA SER A 22 31.68 3.17 7.13
C SER A 22 30.24 3.24 7.62
N GLN A 23 29.80 4.47 7.84
CA GLN A 23 28.40 4.82 7.75
C GLN A 23 27.88 4.31 6.39
N VAL A 24 26.92 3.39 6.41
CA VAL A 24 25.98 3.24 5.28
C VAL A 24 24.79 4.14 5.57
N GLU A 25 25.06 5.44 5.55
CA GLU A 25 24.02 6.44 5.34
C GLU A 25 23.55 6.35 3.88
N GLY A 26 22.23 6.36 3.71
CA GLY A 26 21.60 7.03 2.58
C GLY A 26 21.88 6.46 1.19
N ARG A 27 21.16 5.41 0.83
CA ARG A 27 20.53 5.37 -0.50
C ARG A 27 19.03 5.55 -0.33
N ALA A 28 18.66 6.79 0.01
CA ALA A 28 17.37 7.31 -0.43
C ALA A 28 17.43 7.33 -1.96
N SER A 29 16.80 6.35 -2.59
CA SER A 29 16.51 6.42 -4.02
C SER A 29 15.71 7.70 -4.26
N PRO A 30 16.20 8.62 -5.10
CA PRO A 30 15.38 9.73 -5.52
C PRO A 30 14.31 9.16 -6.48
N LEU A 31 13.08 9.63 -6.31
CA LEU A 31 12.00 9.47 -7.30
C LEU A 31 11.43 8.05 -7.44
N ALA A 32 11.00 7.44 -6.34
CA ALA A 32 9.67 6.83 -6.39
C ALA A 32 8.70 7.96 -6.08
N THR A 33 8.30 8.71 -7.11
CA THR A 33 7.05 9.46 -7.07
C THR A 33 6.01 8.43 -6.63
N VAL A 34 5.56 8.50 -5.38
CA VAL A 34 4.34 7.84 -4.96
C VAL A 34 3.31 8.42 -5.90
N THR A 35 3.04 7.67 -6.97
CA THR A 35 1.83 7.82 -7.76
C THR A 35 0.75 7.29 -6.83
N SER A 36 0.45 8.10 -5.80
CA SER A 36 -0.88 8.18 -5.24
C SER A 36 -1.73 8.48 -6.46
N ARG A 37 -2.26 7.41 -7.03
CA ARG A 37 -3.26 7.46 -8.05
C ARG A 37 -4.46 8.02 -7.34
N SER A 38 -4.46 9.34 -7.19
CA SER A 38 -5.63 10.15 -6.98
C SER A 38 -6.44 10.09 -8.27
N ASN A 39 -6.86 8.88 -8.64
CA ASN A 39 -8.08 8.70 -9.40
C ASN A 39 -9.19 9.06 -8.41
N ALA A 40 -9.37 10.35 -8.16
CA ALA A 40 -10.67 10.84 -7.75
C ALA A 40 -11.53 10.73 -9.02
N PRO A 41 -12.45 9.75 -9.12
CA PRO A 41 -13.45 9.83 -10.17
C PRO A 41 -14.21 11.13 -9.97
N ALA A 42 -14.27 11.92 -11.03
CA ALA A 42 -15.09 13.12 -11.08
C ALA A 42 -16.55 12.79 -10.74
N THR A 43 -17.24 13.80 -10.20
CA THR A 43 -18.71 13.91 -10.00
C THR A 43 -19.22 13.23 -8.73
N MET A 44 -19.85 13.91 -7.77
CA MET A 44 -20.98 14.86 -7.84
C MET A 44 -20.82 15.90 -6.70
N GLY A 45 -21.19 17.17 -6.76
CA GLY A 45 -21.88 17.98 -7.74
C GLY A 45 -21.87 19.42 -7.22
N ASN A 46 -21.08 20.30 -7.86
CA ASN A 46 -21.16 21.74 -7.63
C ASN A 46 -20.99 22.57 -8.92
N TRP A 47 -21.31 21.99 -10.08
CA TRP A 47 -21.06 22.59 -11.41
C TRP A 47 -21.52 24.06 -11.50
N VAL A 48 -22.70 24.40 -10.97
CA VAL A 48 -23.18 25.79 -10.94
C VAL A 48 -22.22 26.71 -10.17
N SER A 49 -21.65 26.25 -9.06
CA SER A 49 -20.65 27.03 -8.33
C SER A 49 -19.35 27.17 -9.11
N ARG A 50 -18.88 26.09 -9.75
CA ARG A 50 -17.61 26.09 -10.49
C ARG A 50 -17.63 26.99 -11.72
N TYR A 51 -18.77 27.08 -12.40
CA TYR A 51 -18.88 27.77 -13.69
C TYR A 51 -19.68 29.07 -13.65
N VAL A 52 -20.59 29.25 -12.69
CA VAL A 52 -21.56 30.36 -12.69
C VAL A 52 -21.40 31.28 -11.49
N THR A 53 -21.43 30.76 -10.26
CA THR A 53 -21.55 31.64 -9.08
C THR A 53 -20.21 32.02 -8.45
N ASN A 54 -19.26 31.10 -8.32
CA ASN A 54 -17.98 31.36 -7.62
C ASN A 54 -16.83 30.50 -8.16
N PRO A 55 -16.24 30.85 -9.32
CA PRO A 55 -15.18 30.06 -9.93
C PRO A 55 -13.88 30.05 -9.11
N ASP A 56 -13.60 31.12 -8.36
CA ASP A 56 -12.35 31.31 -7.60
C ASP A 56 -12.32 30.50 -6.29
N GLY A 57 -13.48 30.25 -5.68
CA GLY A 57 -13.60 29.51 -4.41
C GLY A 57 -13.79 28.00 -4.59
N THR A 58 -14.02 27.53 -5.81
CA THR A 58 -14.27 26.10 -6.09
C THR A 58 -13.02 25.40 -6.60
N PRO A 59 -12.64 24.25 -6.02
CA PRO A 59 -11.48 23.50 -6.48
C PRO A 59 -11.72 22.85 -7.84
N VAL A 60 -10.65 22.65 -8.60
CA VAL A 60 -10.70 21.97 -9.91
C VAL A 60 -10.60 20.45 -9.70
N PRO A 61 -11.50 19.64 -10.27
CA PRO A 61 -11.54 18.19 -10.00
C PRO A 61 -10.30 17.40 -10.46
N LEU A 62 -9.62 17.87 -11.51
CA LEU A 62 -8.49 17.15 -12.12
C LEU A 62 -7.12 17.57 -11.56
N THR A 63 -7.10 18.51 -10.62
CA THR A 63 -5.86 19.00 -10.02
C THR A 63 -5.64 18.35 -8.65
N GLN A 64 -4.37 18.12 -8.32
CA GLN A 64 -3.98 17.69 -6.97
C GLN A 64 -4.46 18.70 -5.92
N PRO A 65 -4.68 18.24 -4.67
CA PRO A 65 -5.12 19.14 -3.59
C PRO A 65 -4.11 20.28 -3.38
N SER A 66 -4.61 21.50 -3.25
CA SER A 66 -3.77 22.70 -3.07
C SER A 66 -3.26 22.87 -1.63
N PHE A 67 -3.90 22.23 -0.66
CA PHE A 67 -3.57 22.33 0.76
C PHE A 67 -2.75 21.12 1.22
N ASP A 68 -1.86 21.35 2.19
CA ASP A 68 -1.07 20.29 2.82
C ASP A 68 -1.99 19.27 3.54
N PRO A 69 -1.76 17.95 3.41
CA PRO A 69 -2.59 16.94 4.05
C PRO A 69 -2.66 17.00 5.58
N ASN A 70 -1.73 17.69 6.26
CA ASN A 70 -1.72 17.83 7.71
C ASN A 70 -2.30 19.18 8.19
N PHE A 71 -2.74 20.06 7.29
CA PHE A 71 -3.27 21.37 7.66
C PHE A 71 -4.59 21.24 8.46
N GLY A 72 -4.59 21.72 9.71
CA GLY A 72 -5.77 21.74 10.57
C GLY A 72 -5.97 20.52 11.48
N PHE A 73 -5.10 19.51 11.39
CA PHE A 73 -5.09 18.39 12.35
C PHE A 73 -4.16 18.70 13.52
N ALA A 74 -4.63 18.55 14.76
CA ALA A 74 -3.80 18.75 15.96
C ALA A 74 -2.70 17.68 16.12
N HIS A 75 -2.87 16.54 15.46
CA HIS A 75 -1.96 15.41 15.44
C HIS A 75 -1.77 14.93 13.99
N ALA A 76 -0.69 14.18 13.72
CA ALA A 76 -0.43 13.63 12.40
C ALA A 76 -1.58 12.69 11.96
N ARG A 77 -2.04 12.84 10.71
CA ARG A 77 -3.05 11.96 10.13
C ARG A 77 -2.52 10.52 10.08
N LYS A 78 -3.31 9.56 10.56
CA LYS A 78 -2.96 8.13 10.43
C LYS A 78 -2.96 7.75 8.95
N GLU A 79 -1.85 7.18 8.49
CA GLU A 79 -1.74 6.63 7.14
C GLU A 79 -2.56 5.33 7.01
N ARG A 80 -3.12 5.12 5.82
CA ARG A 80 -3.81 3.87 5.48
C ARG A 80 -2.75 2.80 5.22
N VAL A 81 -2.96 1.62 5.78
CA VAL A 81 -2.04 0.48 5.64
C VAL A 81 -2.60 -0.50 4.63
N MET A 82 -1.79 -0.89 3.64
CA MET A 82 -2.11 -1.97 2.71
C MET A 82 -2.00 -3.31 3.43
N ILE A 83 -3.05 -4.13 3.36
CA ILE A 83 -3.10 -5.44 4.03
C ILE A 83 -2.59 -6.56 3.10
N ALA A 84 -2.90 -6.48 1.80
CA ALA A 84 -2.44 -7.45 0.81
C ALA A 84 -0.98 -7.17 0.40
N THR A 85 -0.21 -8.24 0.25
CA THR A 85 1.14 -8.13 -0.33
C THR A 85 1.08 -7.99 -1.86
N GLU A 86 2.11 -7.40 -2.46
CA GLU A 86 2.17 -7.22 -3.90
C GLU A 86 2.21 -8.58 -4.64
N GLU A 87 2.97 -9.54 -4.11
CA GLU A 87 3.09 -10.89 -4.65
C GLU A 87 1.74 -11.62 -4.71
N GLU A 88 0.90 -11.47 -3.68
CA GLU A 88 -0.45 -12.04 -3.64
C GLU A 88 -1.38 -11.43 -4.71
N MET A 89 -1.29 -10.12 -4.93
CA MET A 89 -2.09 -9.43 -5.95
C MET A 89 -1.67 -9.82 -7.38
N GLU A 90 -0.39 -10.07 -7.60
CA GLU A 90 0.14 -10.57 -8.87
C GLU A 90 -0.28 -12.01 -9.12
N ALA A 91 -0.16 -12.89 -8.11
CA ALA A 91 -0.59 -14.28 -8.20
C ALA A 91 -2.08 -14.40 -8.51
N ALA A 92 -2.92 -13.55 -7.89
CA ALA A 92 -4.36 -13.48 -8.12
C ALA A 92 -4.76 -12.72 -9.42
N LYS A 93 -3.78 -12.23 -10.19
CA LYS A 93 -3.96 -11.48 -11.44
C LYS A 93 -4.98 -10.34 -11.27
N VAL A 94 -4.81 -9.51 -10.24
CA VAL A 94 -5.64 -8.33 -10.00
C VAL A 94 -5.24 -7.22 -10.99
N PRO A 95 -6.19 -6.63 -11.74
CA PRO A 95 -5.90 -5.55 -12.67
C PRO A 95 -5.46 -4.29 -11.91
N LEU A 96 -4.63 -3.46 -12.53
CA LEU A 96 -4.05 -2.25 -11.91
C LEU A 96 -5.09 -1.24 -11.40
N ALA A 97 -6.33 -1.33 -11.87
CA ALA A 97 -7.42 -0.46 -11.41
C ALA A 97 -7.99 -0.89 -10.06
N ASP A 98 -7.89 -2.18 -9.69
CA ASP A 98 -8.51 -2.74 -8.50
C ASP A 98 -7.44 -3.06 -7.41
N ARG A 99 -6.21 -2.53 -7.56
CA ARG A 99 -5.09 -2.73 -6.63
C ARG A 99 -5.09 -1.68 -5.51
N ASP A 100 -6.27 -1.49 -4.92
CA ASP A 100 -6.52 -0.48 -3.90
C ASP A 100 -6.37 -1.07 -2.48
N TYR A 101 -6.58 -0.27 -1.43
CA TYR A 101 -6.46 -0.77 -0.05
C TYR A 101 -7.42 -1.93 0.23
N CYS A 102 -8.50 -2.02 -0.55
CA CYS A 102 -9.50 -3.08 -0.48
C CYS A 102 -9.14 -4.40 -1.19
N ALA A 103 -8.00 -4.49 -1.91
CA ALA A 103 -7.67 -5.66 -2.76
C ALA A 103 -7.69 -7.02 -2.03
N HIS A 104 -7.38 -7.03 -0.73
CA HIS A 104 -7.43 -8.23 0.11
C HIS A 104 -8.81 -8.90 0.15
N LYS A 105 -9.92 -8.13 0.12
CA LYS A 105 -11.29 -8.67 0.07
C LYS A 105 -11.66 -9.18 -1.30
N LEU A 106 -11.18 -8.53 -2.36
CA LEU A 106 -11.40 -8.96 -3.74
C LEU A 106 -10.75 -10.32 -4.01
N ILE A 107 -9.55 -10.57 -3.46
CA ILE A 107 -8.89 -11.88 -3.56
C ILE A 107 -9.73 -12.96 -2.89
N ALA A 108 -10.26 -12.69 -1.68
CA ALA A 108 -11.14 -13.63 -0.97
C ALA A 108 -12.39 -13.98 -1.80
N TYR A 109 -13.10 -12.97 -2.30
CA TYR A 109 -14.28 -13.16 -3.16
C TYR A 109 -13.98 -13.99 -4.42
N ARG A 110 -12.81 -13.76 -5.05
CA ARG A 110 -12.39 -14.55 -6.22
C ARG A 110 -12.08 -16.00 -5.85
N ALA A 111 -11.49 -16.25 -4.68
CA ALA A 111 -11.21 -17.60 -4.19
C ALA A 111 -12.51 -18.40 -3.97
N CYS A 112 -13.47 -17.84 -3.23
CA CYS A 112 -14.78 -18.46 -3.01
C CYS A 112 -15.55 -18.72 -4.31
N ARG A 113 -15.44 -17.82 -5.30
CA ARG A 113 -16.03 -18.07 -6.63
C ARG A 113 -15.39 -19.22 -7.37
N ALA A 114 -14.09 -19.44 -7.21
CA ALA A 114 -13.39 -20.58 -7.81
C ALA A 114 -13.79 -21.89 -7.14
N ASP A 115 -13.92 -21.90 -5.82
CA ASP A 115 -14.23 -23.10 -5.03
C ASP A 115 -15.67 -23.60 -5.21
N VAL A 116 -16.63 -22.67 -5.30
CA VAL A 116 -18.07 -22.98 -5.27
C VAL A 116 -18.70 -22.99 -6.67
N TRP A 117 -17.91 -22.82 -7.73
CA TRP A 117 -18.41 -22.80 -9.11
C TRP A 117 -19.15 -24.10 -9.45
N PRO A 118 -20.39 -24.06 -10.01
CA PRO A 118 -21.11 -22.93 -10.65
C PRO A 118 -22.01 -22.09 -9.73
N TRP A 119 -22.06 -22.40 -8.43
CA TRP A 119 -23.01 -21.82 -7.47
C TRP A 119 -22.53 -20.49 -6.85
N ALA A 120 -22.13 -19.54 -7.70
CA ALA A 120 -21.48 -18.30 -7.28
C ALA A 120 -22.31 -17.41 -6.33
N TYR A 121 -23.64 -17.57 -6.27
CA TYR A 121 -24.50 -16.79 -5.36
C TYR A 121 -24.25 -17.08 -3.88
N LYS A 122 -23.68 -18.25 -3.54
CA LYS A 122 -23.31 -18.57 -2.15
C LYS A 122 -22.23 -17.64 -1.59
N CYS A 123 -21.50 -16.96 -2.47
CA CYS A 123 -20.44 -16.03 -2.15
C CYS A 123 -20.93 -14.59 -1.84
N ALA A 124 -22.22 -14.41 -1.52
CA ALA A 124 -22.81 -13.09 -1.32
C ALA A 124 -22.17 -12.31 -0.16
N HIS A 125 -21.76 -12.99 0.92
CA HIS A 125 -21.12 -12.37 2.07
C HIS A 125 -19.80 -11.71 1.70
N GLU A 126 -18.91 -12.45 1.04
CA GLU A 126 -17.60 -11.93 0.64
C GLU A 126 -17.71 -10.81 -0.39
N LYS A 127 -18.71 -10.91 -1.28
CA LYS A 127 -19.02 -9.83 -2.22
C LYS A 127 -19.43 -8.55 -1.47
N HIS A 128 -20.29 -8.67 -0.47
CA HIS A 128 -20.77 -7.53 0.31
C HIS A 128 -19.63 -6.92 1.15
N ASP A 129 -18.75 -7.74 1.71
CA ASP A 129 -17.57 -7.27 2.45
C ASP A 129 -16.62 -6.47 1.57
N TYR A 130 -16.40 -6.92 0.33
CA TYR A 130 -15.62 -6.17 -0.65
C TYR A 130 -16.28 -4.84 -1.02
N LEU A 131 -17.58 -4.84 -1.34
CA LEU A 131 -18.30 -3.63 -1.72
C LEU A 131 -18.40 -2.60 -0.59
N ASN A 132 -18.58 -3.05 0.66
CA ASN A 132 -18.56 -2.17 1.82
C ASN A 132 -17.21 -1.47 1.97
N CYS A 133 -16.14 -2.22 1.73
CA CYS A 133 -14.78 -1.71 1.84
C CYS A 133 -14.45 -0.72 0.72
N GLU A 134 -14.92 -0.92 -0.52
CA GLU A 134 -14.85 0.10 -1.57
C GLU A 134 -15.68 1.35 -1.27
N TYR A 135 -16.79 1.20 -0.55
CA TYR A 135 -17.65 2.33 -0.17
C TYR A 135 -17.05 3.17 0.96
N GLU A 136 -16.34 2.52 1.89
CA GLU A 136 -15.59 3.17 2.98
C GLU A 136 -14.21 3.68 2.54
N GLU A 137 -13.82 3.41 1.28
CA GLU A 137 -12.55 3.85 0.72
C GLU A 137 -12.52 5.37 0.46
#